data_AF-A0A954BX21-F1
#
_entry.id   AF-A0A954BX21-F1
#
_cell.length_a   1.000
_cell.length_b   1.000
_cell.length_c   1.000
_cell.angle_alpha   90.00
_cell.angle_beta   90.00
_cell.angle_gamma   90.00
#
_symmetry.space_group_name_H-M   'P 1'
#
loop_
_entity.id
_entity.type
_entity.pdbx_description
1 polymer ?
#
loop_
_entity_poly.entity_id
_entity_poly.type
_entity_poly.pdbx_seq_one_letter_code
_entity_poly.pdbx_strand_id
1 'polypeptide(L)'
;MDDKREAGMSLQTKLVLVFAALFAVAAIVRGFWLDAQPAITQPQLFWSFLLLGLGGSLLGWRLGMRHDSHLGRNVLALFGALLSWRLSYFPLMVVSGWKASLGEFALYSIGVTTMVYPTFLLVMFAQNLAIGAVAAAAVAVPQGEAPAEGRLLKIRKLLFAPPRRLLWIVGCLALPVAFLTSFSWSSDYVLFGDAPWSEPRALPEVAEPKHNPYADVLGTYWDRLSLGSKVLALNARLTYPLVPESPWGKAMKGTLEAETRANPLASSRERVDEHYLAYLAAHSAMHGDQP
;
A
#
# COMPACT_ATOMS: atom_id res chain seq x y z
N MET A 1 6.58 -9.49 -49.44
CA MET A 1 5.28 -9.12 -48.88
C MET A 1 5.34 -9.43 -47.40
N ASP A 2 5.77 -8.46 -46.60
CA ASP A 2 5.85 -8.61 -45.15
C ASP A 2 4.45 -8.44 -44.56
N ASP A 3 3.90 -9.57 -44.14
CA ASP A 3 2.68 -9.67 -43.39
C ASP A 3 2.91 -8.98 -42.03
N LYS A 4 2.61 -7.68 -41.98
CA LYS A 4 2.53 -6.91 -40.73
C LYS A 4 1.39 -7.50 -39.90
N ARG A 5 1.67 -8.62 -39.25
CA ARG A 5 0.87 -9.09 -38.11
C ARG A 5 0.99 -8.03 -37.04
N GLU A 6 0.04 -7.11 -37.02
CA GLU A 6 -0.24 -6.32 -35.83
C GLU A 6 -0.34 -7.32 -34.68
N ALA A 7 0.61 -7.23 -33.75
CA ALA A 7 0.62 -8.06 -32.57
C ALA A 7 -0.55 -7.64 -31.67
N GLY A 8 -1.76 -8.07 -32.04
CA GLY A 8 -2.97 -7.81 -31.30
C GLY A 8 -2.84 -8.41 -29.90
N MET A 9 -3.20 -7.64 -28.88
CA MET A 9 -3.24 -8.15 -27.52
C MET A 9 -4.17 -9.37 -27.44
N SER A 10 -3.74 -10.41 -26.73
CA SER A 10 -4.58 -11.58 -26.48
C SER A 10 -5.88 -11.18 -25.77
N LEU A 11 -6.99 -11.89 -26.05
CA LEU A 11 -8.28 -11.66 -25.41
C LEU A 11 -8.16 -11.64 -23.88
N GLN A 12 -7.38 -12.56 -23.33
CA GLN A 12 -7.09 -12.64 -21.91
C GLN A 12 -6.45 -11.37 -21.35
N THR A 13 -5.48 -10.79 -22.07
CA THR A 13 -4.83 -9.53 -21.65
C THR A 13 -5.84 -8.39 -21.67
N LYS A 14 -6.66 -8.30 -22.72
CA LYS A 14 -7.75 -7.31 -22.82
C LYS A 14 -8.70 -7.43 -21.63
N LEU A 15 -9.13 -8.64 -21.28
CA LEU A 15 -10.02 -8.88 -20.14
C LEU A 15 -9.40 -8.43 -18.82
N VAL A 16 -8.13 -8.79 -18.55
CA VAL A 16 -7.44 -8.37 -17.31
C VAL A 16 -7.34 -6.85 -17.22
N LEU A 17 -7.04 -6.17 -18.34
CA LEU A 17 -6.97 -4.70 -18.38
C LEU A 17 -8.35 -4.06 -18.16
N VAL A 18 -9.42 -4.64 -18.72
CA VAL A 18 -10.79 -4.19 -18.46
C VAL A 18 -11.13 -4.33 -16.99
N PHE A 19 -10.86 -5.49 -16.36
CA PHE A 19 -11.09 -5.67 -14.93
C PHE A 19 -10.23 -4.73 -14.07
N ALA A 20 -8.98 -4.48 -14.44
CA ALA A 20 -8.13 -3.51 -13.74
C ALA A 20 -8.68 -2.08 -13.84
N ALA A 21 -9.20 -1.68 -15.00
CA ALA A 21 -9.87 -0.39 -15.18
C ALA A 21 -11.15 -0.31 -14.34
N LEU A 22 -11.96 -1.37 -14.32
CA LEU A 22 -13.18 -1.44 -13.49
C LEU A 22 -12.86 -1.34 -11.99
N PHE A 23 -11.80 -2.01 -11.52
CA PHE A 23 -11.34 -1.89 -10.13
C PHE A 23 -10.81 -0.48 -9.81
N ALA A 24 -10.09 0.16 -10.74
CA ALA A 24 -9.65 1.54 -10.57
C ALA A 24 -10.84 2.52 -10.49
N VAL A 25 -11.84 2.35 -11.35
CA VAL A 25 -13.08 3.15 -11.29
C VAL A 25 -13.83 2.88 -9.97
N ALA A 26 -13.95 1.62 -9.55
CA ALA A 26 -14.56 1.26 -8.28
C ALA A 26 -13.81 1.87 -7.08
N ALA A 27 -12.48 1.91 -7.11
CA ALA A 27 -11.66 2.56 -6.08
C ALA A 27 -11.95 4.07 -6.00
N ILE A 28 -12.02 4.75 -7.14
CA ILE A 28 -12.33 6.18 -7.21
C ILE A 28 -13.75 6.47 -6.70
N VAL A 29 -14.76 5.73 -7.20
CA VAL A 29 -16.16 5.89 -6.78
C VAL A 29 -16.32 5.60 -5.29
N ARG A 30 -15.71 4.51 -4.79
CA ARG A 30 -15.71 4.18 -3.37
C ARG A 30 -15.02 5.24 -2.53
N GLY A 31 -13.91 5.78 -3.02
CA GLY A 31 -13.18 6.85 -2.36
C GLY A 31 -14.03 8.11 -2.22
N PHE A 32 -14.70 8.55 -3.29
CA PHE A 32 -15.60 9.70 -3.21
C PHE A 32 -16.78 9.46 -2.27
N TRP A 33 -17.29 8.23 -2.23
CA TRP A 33 -18.34 7.85 -1.29
C TRP A 33 -17.87 7.89 0.18
N LEU A 34 -16.62 7.52 0.47
CA LEU A 34 -16.03 7.65 1.81
C LEU A 34 -15.79 9.12 2.18
N ASP A 35 -15.21 9.90 1.28
CA ASP A 35 -14.97 11.34 1.47
C ASP A 35 -16.29 12.12 1.68
N ALA A 36 -17.41 11.67 1.12
CA ALA A 36 -18.71 12.34 1.27
C ALA A 36 -19.45 12.01 2.58
N GLN A 37 -18.99 11.04 3.37
CA GLN A 37 -19.64 10.67 4.62
C GLN A 37 -19.12 11.53 5.78
N PRO A 38 -20.00 12.10 6.62
CA PRO A 38 -19.58 12.86 7.80
C PRO A 38 -18.81 11.97 8.80
N ALA A 39 -19.32 10.76 9.01
CA ALA A 39 -18.70 9.76 9.88
C ALA A 39 -18.50 8.45 9.11
N ILE A 40 -17.23 8.06 8.98
CA ILE A 40 -16.83 6.75 8.46
C ILE A 40 -16.42 5.82 9.60
N THR A 41 -16.42 4.51 9.36
CA THR A 41 -16.06 3.51 10.36
C THR A 41 -14.85 2.68 9.93
N GLN A 42 -14.12 2.12 10.89
CA GLN A 42 -12.99 1.22 10.63
C GLN A 42 -13.37 0.04 9.71
N PRO A 43 -14.52 -0.66 9.88
CA PRO A 43 -14.95 -1.68 8.93
C PRO A 43 -15.07 -1.18 7.48
N GLN A 44 -15.55 0.05 7.26
CA GLN A 44 -15.68 0.59 5.91
C GLN A 44 -14.32 0.80 5.24
N LEU A 45 -13.33 1.27 6.00
CA LEU A 45 -11.94 1.41 5.53
C LEU A 45 -11.31 0.03 5.31
N PHE A 46 -11.40 -0.86 6.30
CA PHE A 46 -10.88 -2.22 6.25
C PHE A 46 -11.31 -2.97 4.99
N TRP A 47 -12.61 -3.04 4.72
CA TRP A 47 -13.11 -3.78 3.55
C TRP A 47 -12.69 -3.12 2.24
N SER A 48 -12.61 -1.79 2.19
CA SER A 48 -12.14 -1.07 0.99
C SER A 48 -10.67 -1.37 0.72
N PHE A 49 -9.84 -1.33 1.77
CA PHE A 49 -8.41 -1.63 1.72
C PHE A 49 -8.17 -3.09 1.33
N LEU A 50 -8.84 -4.02 2.00
CA LEU A 50 -8.75 -5.45 1.75
C LEU A 50 -9.11 -5.80 0.29
N LEU A 51 -10.29 -5.38 -0.17
CA LEU A 51 -10.81 -5.76 -1.49
C LEU A 51 -9.96 -5.19 -2.62
N LEU A 52 -9.54 -3.92 -2.51
CA LEU A 52 -8.71 -3.29 -3.53
C LEU A 52 -7.27 -3.78 -3.50
N GLY A 53 -6.71 -4.03 -2.32
CA GLY A 53 -5.39 -4.62 -2.20
C GLY A 53 -5.34 -6.04 -2.76
N LEU A 54 -6.28 -6.89 -2.37
CA LEU A 54 -6.35 -8.27 -2.86
C LEU A 54 -6.68 -8.31 -4.36
N GLY A 55 -7.67 -7.53 -4.80
CA GLY A 55 -8.04 -7.40 -6.20
C GLY A 55 -6.89 -6.93 -7.08
N GLY A 56 -6.15 -5.90 -6.63
CA GLY A 56 -4.92 -5.44 -7.29
C GLY A 56 -3.90 -6.58 -7.42
N SER A 57 -3.53 -7.24 -6.32
CA SER A 57 -2.55 -8.32 -6.35
C SER A 57 -2.95 -9.49 -7.26
N LEU A 58 -4.22 -9.91 -7.23
CA LEU A 58 -4.72 -10.99 -8.08
C LEU A 58 -4.73 -10.62 -9.57
N LEU A 59 -5.14 -9.39 -9.92
CA LEU A 59 -5.09 -8.91 -11.30
C LEU A 59 -3.64 -8.77 -11.78
N GLY A 60 -2.74 -8.33 -10.90
CA GLY A 60 -1.31 -8.23 -11.15
C GLY A 60 -0.71 -9.59 -11.45
N TRP A 61 -0.98 -10.57 -10.59
CA TRP A 61 -0.59 -11.96 -10.78
C TRP A 61 -1.04 -12.49 -12.16
N ARG A 62 -2.33 -12.29 -12.48
CA ARG A 62 -2.89 -12.75 -13.75
C ARG A 62 -2.24 -12.09 -14.96
N LEU A 63 -1.92 -10.80 -14.84
CA LEU A 63 -1.22 -10.04 -15.88
C LEU A 63 0.23 -10.53 -16.08
N GLY A 64 0.93 -10.87 -14.99
CA GLY A 64 2.30 -11.38 -15.03
C GLY A 64 2.40 -12.80 -15.58
N MET A 65 1.42 -13.66 -15.29
CA MET A 65 1.37 -15.05 -15.76
C MET A 65 0.65 -15.24 -17.10
N ARG A 66 0.29 -14.15 -17.79
CA ARG A 66 -0.62 -14.22 -18.94
C ARG A 66 -0.17 -15.12 -20.10
N HIS A 67 1.13 -15.42 -20.21
CA HIS A 67 1.73 -16.23 -21.26
C HIS A 67 2.30 -17.56 -20.76
N ASP A 68 2.13 -17.89 -19.48
CA ASP A 68 2.69 -19.11 -18.88
C ASP A 68 1.56 -20.09 -18.58
N SER A 69 1.52 -21.21 -19.28
CA SER A 69 0.52 -22.27 -19.12
C SER A 69 0.87 -23.28 -18.03
N HIS A 70 2.07 -23.21 -17.43
CA HIS A 70 2.51 -24.23 -16.48
C HIS A 70 1.80 -24.07 -15.14
N LEU A 71 0.98 -25.05 -14.76
CA LEU A 71 0.14 -24.99 -13.56
C LEU A 71 0.95 -24.77 -12.28
N GLY A 72 2.05 -25.52 -12.09
CA GLY A 72 2.87 -25.37 -10.88
C GLY A 72 3.52 -23.99 -10.74
N ARG A 73 3.85 -23.32 -11.85
CA ARG A 73 4.40 -21.96 -11.83
C ARG A 73 3.30 -20.95 -11.55
N ASN A 74 2.11 -21.16 -12.11
CA ASN A 74 0.93 -20.34 -11.81
C ASN A 74 0.56 -20.39 -10.33
N VAL A 75 0.56 -21.58 -9.72
CA VAL A 75 0.31 -21.77 -8.29
C VAL A 75 1.38 -21.07 -7.46
N LEU A 76 2.67 -21.24 -7.80
CA LEU A 76 3.76 -20.57 -7.11
C LEU A 76 3.67 -19.03 -7.23
N ALA A 77 3.34 -18.53 -8.43
CA ALA A 77 3.13 -17.11 -8.69
C ALA A 77 1.95 -16.54 -7.87
N LEU A 78 0.86 -17.29 -7.78
CA LEU A 78 -0.30 -16.89 -6.99
C LEU A 78 0.06 -16.83 -5.51
N PHE A 79 0.72 -17.87 -4.99
CA PHE A 79 1.22 -17.88 -3.62
C PHE A 79 2.16 -16.70 -3.35
N GLY A 80 3.11 -16.44 -4.24
CA GLY A 80 4.02 -15.29 -4.13
C GLY A 80 3.29 -13.94 -4.14
N ALA A 81 2.26 -13.78 -4.97
CA ALA A 81 1.45 -12.57 -5.03
C ALA A 81 0.62 -12.37 -3.75
N LEU A 82 -0.01 -13.43 -3.23
CA LEU A 82 -0.76 -13.40 -1.97
C LEU A 82 0.14 -13.13 -0.77
N LEU A 83 1.30 -13.78 -0.71
CA LEU A 83 2.30 -13.54 0.34
C LEU A 83 2.79 -12.09 0.28
N SER A 84 3.18 -11.60 -0.91
CA SER A 84 3.66 -10.22 -1.05
C SER A 84 2.59 -9.20 -0.70
N TRP A 85 1.33 -9.43 -1.09
CA TRP A 85 0.19 -8.61 -0.65
C TRP A 85 0.09 -8.56 0.87
N ARG A 86 0.12 -9.72 1.55
CA ARG A 86 0.01 -9.77 3.01
C ARG A 86 1.20 -9.08 3.70
N LEU A 87 2.42 -9.33 3.23
CA LEU A 87 3.64 -8.73 3.80
C LEU A 87 3.69 -7.22 3.59
N SER A 88 3.12 -6.72 2.50
CA SER A 88 3.14 -5.30 2.15
C SER A 88 1.90 -4.53 2.60
N TYR A 89 0.88 -5.20 3.16
CA TYR A 89 -0.39 -4.58 3.55
C TYR A 89 -0.21 -3.32 4.40
N PHE A 90 0.50 -3.43 5.53
CA PHE A 90 0.73 -2.29 6.41
C PHE A 90 1.63 -1.22 5.76
N PRO A 91 2.82 -1.53 5.21
CA PRO A 91 3.62 -0.55 4.48
C PRO A 91 2.86 0.20 3.39
N LEU A 92 2.02 -0.49 2.61
CA LEU A 92 1.22 0.13 1.56
C LEU A 92 0.09 0.99 2.12
N MET A 93 -0.51 0.64 3.25
CA MET A 93 -1.46 1.50 3.94
C MET A 93 -0.80 2.85 4.30
N VAL A 94 0.41 2.83 4.87
CA VAL A 94 1.17 4.03 5.22
C VAL A 94 1.53 4.85 3.98
N VAL A 95 2.08 4.20 2.95
CA VAL A 95 2.48 4.88 1.69
C VAL A 95 1.27 5.46 0.95
N SER A 96 0.12 4.79 1.02
CA SER A 96 -1.13 5.29 0.43
C SER A 96 -1.65 6.51 1.19
N GLY A 97 -1.60 6.52 2.53
CA GLY A 97 -1.93 7.69 3.35
C GLY A 97 -1.02 8.89 3.07
N TRP A 98 0.28 8.66 2.96
CA TRP A 98 1.24 9.69 2.58
C TRP A 98 0.93 10.30 1.20
N LYS A 99 0.69 9.45 0.18
CA LYS A 99 0.36 9.92 -1.17
C LYS A 99 -1.01 10.60 -1.24
N ALA A 100 -1.98 10.16 -0.44
CA ALA A 100 -3.27 10.82 -0.31
C ALA A 100 -3.09 12.23 0.30
N SER A 101 -2.24 12.38 1.31
CA SER A 101 -1.89 13.69 1.88
C SER A 101 -1.23 14.62 0.85
N LEU A 102 -0.35 14.09 -0.01
CA LEU A 102 0.23 14.87 -1.11
C LEU A 102 -0.82 15.31 -2.14
N GLY A 103 -1.74 14.41 -2.49
CA GLY A 103 -2.87 14.70 -3.39
C GLY A 103 -3.78 15.77 -2.81
N GLU A 104 -4.17 15.63 -1.55
CA GLU A 104 -4.93 16.62 -0.80
C GLU A 104 -4.20 17.97 -0.75
N PHE A 105 -2.92 18.01 -0.39
CA PHE A 105 -2.14 19.25 -0.35
C PHE A 105 -2.12 19.99 -1.70
N ALA A 106 -1.91 19.25 -2.80
CA ALA A 106 -1.93 19.83 -4.14
C ALA A 106 -3.31 20.40 -4.51
N LEU A 107 -4.39 19.71 -4.14
CA LEU A 107 -5.76 20.11 -4.45
C LEU A 107 -6.28 21.23 -3.54
N TYR A 108 -5.86 21.22 -2.27
CA TYR A 108 -6.14 22.27 -1.32
C TYR A 108 -5.59 23.62 -1.80
N SER A 109 -4.42 23.61 -2.45
CA SER A 109 -3.82 24.83 -3.04
C SER A 109 -4.66 25.49 -4.13
N ILE A 110 -5.62 24.76 -4.73
CA ILE A 110 -6.56 25.25 -5.75
C ILE A 110 -8.01 25.28 -5.24
N GLY A 111 -8.23 25.16 -3.92
CA GLY A 111 -9.56 25.30 -3.29
C GLY A 111 -10.43 24.05 -3.28
N VAL A 112 -9.86 22.87 -3.54
CA VAL A 112 -10.59 21.58 -3.47
C VAL A 112 -10.31 20.90 -2.12
N THR A 113 -11.36 20.59 -1.37
CA THR A 113 -11.26 20.13 0.03
C THR A 113 -11.35 18.62 0.25
N THR A 114 -11.78 17.83 -0.74
CA THR A 114 -12.15 16.41 -0.53
C THR A 114 -11.64 15.48 -1.64
N MET A 115 -10.40 14.98 -1.50
CA MET A 115 -9.86 13.90 -2.37
C MET A 115 -8.84 13.01 -1.64
N VAL A 116 -9.13 12.65 -0.39
CA VAL A 116 -8.24 11.78 0.40
C VAL A 116 -8.44 10.33 -0.03
N TYR A 117 -9.64 9.77 0.19
CA TYR A 117 -9.88 8.35 -0.07
C TYR A 117 -9.87 7.96 -1.55
N PRO A 118 -10.30 8.77 -2.54
CA PRO A 118 -10.11 8.43 -3.96
C PRO A 118 -8.64 8.19 -4.30
N THR A 119 -7.76 9.09 -3.85
CA THR A 119 -6.31 8.99 -4.06
C THR A 119 -5.74 7.79 -3.31
N PHE A 120 -6.09 7.63 -2.03
CA PHE A 120 -5.64 6.54 -1.18
C PHE A 120 -5.94 5.18 -1.80
N LEU A 121 -7.21 4.94 -2.14
CA LEU A 121 -7.69 3.64 -2.63
C LEU A 121 -7.12 3.32 -4.02
N LEU A 122 -6.99 4.31 -4.89
CA LEU A 122 -6.38 4.15 -6.21
C LEU A 122 -4.89 3.79 -6.09
N VAL A 123 -4.15 4.48 -5.22
CA VAL A 123 -2.73 4.21 -4.96
C VAL A 123 -2.55 2.80 -4.39
N MET A 124 -3.36 2.43 -3.40
CA MET A 124 -3.33 1.11 -2.79
C MET A 124 -3.59 0.00 -3.82
N PHE A 125 -4.60 0.18 -4.67
CA PHE A 125 -4.89 -0.74 -5.78
C PHE A 125 -3.71 -0.84 -6.75
N ALA A 126 -3.20 0.29 -7.25
CA ALA A 126 -2.14 0.33 -8.24
C ALA A 126 -0.82 -0.29 -7.73
N GLN A 127 -0.47 -0.05 -6.46
CA GLN A 127 0.72 -0.63 -5.85
C GLN A 127 0.57 -2.14 -5.68
N ASN A 128 -0.59 -2.63 -5.23
CA ASN A 128 -0.82 -4.07 -5.14
C ASN A 128 -0.86 -4.74 -6.53
N LEU A 129 -1.42 -4.07 -7.54
CA LEU A 129 -1.36 -4.52 -8.94
C LEU A 129 0.09 -4.69 -9.40
N ALA A 130 0.95 -3.71 -9.12
CA ALA A 130 2.37 -3.78 -9.45
C ALA A 130 3.08 -4.91 -8.69
N ILE A 131 2.84 -5.06 -7.39
CA ILE A 131 3.44 -6.14 -6.57
C ILE A 131 3.03 -7.51 -7.10
N GLY A 132 1.74 -7.74 -7.37
CA GLY A 132 1.26 -9.01 -7.91
C GLY A 132 1.89 -9.33 -9.27
N ALA A 133 2.02 -8.32 -10.14
CA ALA A 133 2.65 -8.47 -11.44
C ALA A 133 4.15 -8.78 -11.33
N VAL A 134 4.86 -8.11 -10.42
CA VAL A 134 6.29 -8.33 -10.17
C VAL A 134 6.52 -9.72 -9.56
N ALA A 135 5.74 -10.12 -8.56
CA ALA A 135 5.82 -11.43 -7.93
C ALA A 135 5.59 -12.56 -8.96
N ALA A 136 4.60 -12.40 -9.84
CA ALA A 136 4.37 -13.33 -10.94
C ALA A 136 5.49 -13.33 -11.99
N ALA A 137 5.98 -12.16 -12.40
CA ALA A 137 7.04 -12.04 -13.39
C ALA A 137 8.37 -12.64 -12.92
N ALA A 138 8.64 -12.65 -11.61
CA ALA A 138 9.84 -13.25 -11.03
C ALA A 138 9.91 -14.78 -11.26
N VAL A 139 8.75 -15.45 -11.37
CA VAL A 139 8.63 -16.91 -11.47
C VAL A 139 8.08 -17.45 -12.80
N ALA A 140 7.53 -16.59 -13.67
CA ALA A 140 7.10 -16.97 -15.03
C ALA A 140 8.27 -17.59 -15.84
N VAL A 141 8.15 -17.94 -17.13
CA VAL A 141 9.30 -18.19 -18.05
C VAL A 141 9.38 -17.08 -19.11
N PRO A 142 10.57 -16.54 -19.47
CA PRO A 142 10.65 -15.55 -20.53
C PRO A 142 10.40 -16.31 -21.82
N GLN A 143 9.39 -15.92 -22.59
CA GLN A 143 9.31 -16.39 -23.97
C GLN A 143 10.54 -15.87 -24.71
N GLY A 144 11.17 -16.78 -25.49
CA GLY A 144 12.48 -16.60 -26.13
C GLY A 144 12.76 -15.16 -26.54
N GLU A 145 13.64 -14.50 -25.79
CA GLU A 145 14.12 -13.19 -26.20
C GLU A 145 15.08 -13.38 -27.36
N ALA A 146 14.62 -13.02 -28.57
CA ALA A 146 15.52 -12.70 -29.65
C ALA A 146 16.56 -11.68 -29.15
N PRO A 147 17.84 -11.80 -29.56
CA PRO A 147 18.91 -10.93 -29.09
C PRO A 147 18.56 -9.47 -29.39
N ALA A 148 18.55 -8.63 -28.35
CA ALA A 148 18.19 -7.23 -28.49
C ALA A 148 19.32 -6.45 -29.18
N GLU A 149 19.07 -6.00 -30.41
CA GLU A 149 19.89 -5.01 -31.09
C GLU A 149 19.58 -3.60 -30.52
N GLY A 150 20.59 -2.93 -29.95
CA GLY A 150 20.54 -1.52 -29.56
C GLY A 150 20.47 -1.20 -28.05
N ARG A 151 21.24 -0.19 -27.60
CA ARG A 151 21.30 0.27 -26.19
C ARG A 151 19.98 0.87 -25.68
N LEU A 152 19.27 1.65 -26.50
CA LEU A 152 17.99 2.28 -26.13
C LEU A 152 16.87 1.25 -25.90
N LEU A 153 16.82 0.20 -26.72
CA LEU A 153 15.85 -0.89 -26.55
C LEU A 153 16.16 -1.73 -25.30
N LYS A 154 17.45 -1.91 -24.96
CA LYS A 154 17.89 -2.52 -23.71
C LYS A 154 17.44 -1.72 -22.48
N ILE A 155 17.60 -0.40 -22.48
CA ILE A 155 17.16 0.47 -21.38
C ILE A 155 15.63 0.42 -21.26
N ARG A 156 14.91 0.49 -22.39
CA ARG A 156 13.45 0.33 -22.42
C ARG A 156 13.03 -1.03 -21.85
N LYS A 157 13.65 -2.13 -22.27
CA LYS A 157 13.39 -3.45 -21.68
C LYS A 157 13.71 -3.48 -20.18
N LEU A 158 14.81 -2.88 -19.74
CA LEU A 158 15.19 -2.86 -18.32
C LEU A 158 14.18 -2.08 -17.45
N LEU A 159 13.61 -1.00 -17.99
CA LEU A 159 12.60 -0.17 -17.31
C LEU A 159 11.19 -0.78 -17.33
N PHE A 160 10.78 -1.40 -18.44
CA PHE A 160 9.41 -1.91 -18.63
C PHE A 160 9.27 -3.43 -18.46
N ALA A 161 10.40 -4.16 -18.38
CA ALA A 161 10.49 -5.60 -18.20
C ALA A 161 11.84 -5.95 -17.50
N PRO A 162 12.04 -5.53 -16.24
CA PRO A 162 13.31 -5.68 -15.55
C PRO A 162 13.78 -7.14 -15.56
N PRO A 163 15.10 -7.37 -15.72
CA PRO A 163 15.64 -8.72 -15.72
C PRO A 163 15.29 -9.42 -14.41
N ARG A 164 14.90 -10.68 -14.47
CA ARG A 164 14.45 -11.44 -13.29
C ARG A 164 15.39 -11.36 -12.12
N ARG A 165 16.70 -11.41 -12.37
CA ARG A 165 17.72 -11.30 -11.31
C ARG A 165 17.55 -10.02 -10.51
N LEU A 166 17.21 -8.91 -11.16
CA LEU A 166 16.89 -7.65 -10.48
C LEU A 166 15.61 -7.77 -9.66
N LEU A 167 14.55 -8.38 -10.21
CA LEU A 167 13.31 -8.63 -9.45
C LEU A 167 13.55 -9.51 -8.22
N TRP A 168 14.40 -10.54 -8.35
CA TRP A 168 14.82 -11.38 -7.23
C TRP A 168 15.63 -10.59 -6.21
N ILE A 169 16.59 -9.77 -6.63
CA ILE A 169 17.36 -8.92 -5.70
C ILE A 169 16.43 -7.96 -4.96
N VAL A 170 15.55 -7.27 -5.68
CA VAL A 170 14.56 -6.36 -5.08
C VAL A 170 13.64 -7.12 -4.12
N GLY A 171 13.14 -8.29 -4.50
CA GLY A 171 12.31 -9.13 -3.65
C GLY A 171 13.05 -9.60 -2.39
N CYS A 172 14.28 -10.09 -2.52
CA CYS A 172 15.11 -10.55 -1.41
C CYS A 172 15.46 -9.43 -0.43
N LEU A 173 15.47 -8.16 -0.87
CA LEU A 173 15.70 -7.02 0.02
C LEU A 173 14.39 -6.44 0.58
N ALA A 174 13.36 -6.31 -0.25
CA ALA A 174 12.10 -5.68 0.13
C ALA A 174 11.22 -6.58 1.00
N LEU A 175 11.16 -7.89 0.73
CA LEU A 175 10.29 -8.80 1.47
C LEU A 175 10.71 -8.95 2.95
N PRO A 176 11.99 -9.06 3.32
CA PRO A 176 12.38 -9.06 4.73
C PRO A 176 12.03 -7.76 5.44
N VAL A 177 12.23 -6.59 4.80
CA VAL A 177 11.86 -5.30 5.38
C VAL A 177 10.34 -5.19 5.55
N ALA A 178 9.57 -5.60 4.53
CA ALA A 178 8.11 -5.64 4.61
C ALA A 178 7.62 -6.60 5.71
N PHE A 179 8.25 -7.77 5.84
CA PHE A 179 7.98 -8.71 6.91
C PHE A 179 8.25 -8.11 8.28
N LEU A 180 9.44 -7.54 8.51
CA LEU A 180 9.81 -6.91 9.78
C LEU A 180 8.92 -5.71 10.15
N THR A 181 8.43 -4.99 9.14
CA THR A 181 7.51 -3.85 9.31
C THR A 181 6.07 -4.31 9.61
N SER A 182 5.64 -5.43 9.04
CA SER A 182 4.28 -5.97 9.19
C SER A 182 4.13 -6.95 10.37
N PHE A 183 5.24 -7.47 10.89
CA PHE A 183 5.30 -8.46 11.95
C PHE A 183 6.43 -8.15 12.94
N SER A 184 6.22 -7.10 13.73
CA SER A 184 7.20 -6.67 14.73
C SER A 184 7.28 -7.58 15.96
N TRP A 185 6.20 -8.29 16.31
CA TRP A 185 6.13 -9.23 17.42
C TRP A 185 5.52 -10.56 16.97
N SER A 186 5.71 -11.62 17.76
CA SER A 186 5.10 -12.93 17.48
C SER A 186 3.57 -12.90 17.54
N SER A 187 2.99 -12.00 18.33
CA SER A 187 1.54 -11.75 18.38
C SER A 187 0.98 -11.16 17.07
N ASP A 188 1.84 -10.63 16.19
CA ASP A 188 1.44 -10.08 14.90
C ASP A 188 1.21 -11.16 13.83
N TYR A 189 1.56 -12.44 14.10
CA TYR A 189 1.42 -13.58 13.16
C TYR A 189 -0.03 -14.03 12.97
N VAL A 190 -0.89 -13.09 12.59
CA VAL A 190 -2.29 -13.29 12.25
C VAL A 190 -2.52 -12.91 10.79
N LEU A 191 -3.56 -13.48 10.17
CA LEU A 191 -3.88 -13.13 8.78
C LEU A 191 -4.30 -11.66 8.65
N PHE A 192 -5.05 -11.13 9.63
CA PHE A 192 -5.50 -9.75 9.68
C PHE A 192 -5.31 -9.20 11.10
N GLY A 193 -4.40 -8.24 11.27
CA GLY A 193 -4.16 -7.59 12.56
C GLY A 193 -5.24 -6.57 12.92
N ASP A 194 -5.90 -6.04 11.90
CA ASP A 194 -6.91 -4.98 11.90
C ASP A 194 -8.34 -5.48 11.79
N ALA A 195 -8.55 -6.70 12.27
CA ALA A 195 -9.84 -7.34 12.41
C ALA A 195 -10.95 -6.34 12.83
N PRO A 196 -11.90 -5.96 11.94
CA PRO A 196 -12.92 -4.93 12.18
C PRO A 196 -13.97 -5.33 13.24
N TRP A 197 -13.78 -6.49 13.87
CA TRP A 197 -14.57 -7.04 14.94
C TRP A 197 -13.97 -6.77 16.33
N SER A 198 -12.88 -5.98 16.43
CA SER A 198 -12.48 -5.40 17.71
C SER A 198 -13.55 -4.43 18.22
N GLU A 199 -13.65 -4.31 19.55
CA GLU A 199 -14.52 -3.30 20.16
C GLU A 199 -14.15 -1.91 19.63
N PRO A 200 -15.13 -1.09 19.20
CA PRO A 200 -14.85 0.26 18.73
C PRO A 200 -14.13 1.07 19.81
N ARG A 201 -12.92 1.53 19.50
CA ARG A 201 -12.23 2.53 20.33
C ARG A 201 -12.84 3.90 20.07
N ALA A 202 -12.90 4.72 21.12
CA ALA A 202 -13.24 6.13 20.95
C ALA A 202 -12.23 6.80 20.01
N LEU A 203 -12.70 7.70 19.16
CA LEU A 203 -11.81 8.45 18.29
C LEU A 203 -10.89 9.33 19.15
N PRO A 204 -9.57 9.26 18.96
CA PRO A 204 -8.64 10.12 19.65
C PRO A 204 -8.84 11.58 19.23
N GLU A 205 -8.60 12.50 20.15
CA GLU A 205 -8.60 13.94 19.86
C GLU A 205 -7.48 14.26 18.86
N VAL A 206 -7.78 15.16 17.91
CA VAL A 206 -6.78 15.60 16.93
C VAL A 206 -5.82 16.57 17.62
N ALA A 207 -4.58 16.12 17.80
CA ALA A 207 -3.51 16.95 18.31
C ALA A 207 -2.80 17.72 17.19
N GLU A 208 -2.18 18.84 17.55
CA GLU A 208 -1.23 19.54 16.68
C GLU A 208 0.10 18.77 16.63
N PRO A 209 0.64 18.42 15.44
CA PRO A 209 1.92 17.74 15.34
C PRO A 209 3.05 18.64 15.82
N LYS A 210 3.95 18.13 16.67
CA LYS A 210 5.04 18.92 17.27
C LYS A 210 6.41 18.45 16.83
N HIS A 211 6.68 17.15 16.98
CA HIS A 211 7.95 16.56 16.58
C HIS A 211 7.81 15.09 16.26
N ASN A 212 8.80 14.54 15.55
CA ASN A 212 8.81 13.15 15.14
C ASN A 212 8.91 12.21 16.37
N PRO A 213 7.81 11.54 16.77
CA PRO A 213 7.78 10.74 17.99
C PRO A 213 8.65 9.48 17.88
N TYR A 214 8.89 9.03 16.64
CA TYR A 214 9.66 7.81 16.39
C TYR A 214 11.16 8.00 16.67
N ALA A 215 11.66 9.24 16.60
CA ALA A 215 13.01 9.55 17.03
C ALA A 215 13.18 9.33 18.54
N ASP A 216 12.19 9.76 19.34
CA ASP A 216 12.20 9.58 20.79
C ASP A 216 12.00 8.11 21.17
N VAL A 217 11.09 7.41 20.49
CA VAL A 217 10.91 5.96 20.67
C VAL A 217 12.22 5.21 20.46
N LEU A 218 12.93 5.52 19.37
CA LEU A 218 14.21 4.91 19.06
C LEU A 218 15.31 5.30 20.06
N GLY A 219 15.32 6.54 20.57
CA GLY A 219 16.33 7.00 21.53
C GLY A 219 16.11 6.43 22.93
N THR A 220 14.87 6.41 23.41
CA THR A 220 14.51 6.03 24.78
C THR A 220 14.31 4.53 24.95
N TYR A 221 13.80 3.84 23.92
CA TYR A 221 13.37 2.44 24.05
C TYR A 221 14.18 1.47 23.19
N TRP A 222 15.31 1.87 22.58
CA TRP A 222 16.10 1.04 21.67
C TRP A 222 16.31 -0.40 22.14
N ASP A 223 16.74 -0.60 23.39
CA ASP A 223 17.08 -1.93 23.92
C ASP A 223 15.84 -2.80 24.21
N ARG A 224 14.66 -2.19 24.27
CA ARG A 224 13.37 -2.87 24.53
C ARG A 224 12.61 -3.22 23.25
N LEU A 225 13.02 -2.66 22.11
CA LEU A 225 12.37 -2.91 20.82
C LEU A 225 12.89 -4.21 20.21
N SER A 226 11.98 -5.03 19.69
CA SER A 226 12.34 -6.14 18.81
C SER A 226 13.01 -5.61 17.52
N LEU A 227 13.69 -6.48 16.77
CA LEU A 227 14.26 -6.08 15.48
C LEU A 227 13.19 -5.54 14.52
N GLY A 228 12.01 -6.16 14.49
CA GLY A 228 10.89 -5.69 13.67
C GLY A 228 10.39 -4.32 14.12
N SER A 229 10.21 -4.10 15.42
CA SER A 229 9.81 -2.79 15.97
C SER A 229 10.86 -1.71 15.69
N LYS A 230 12.16 -2.05 15.70
CA LYS A 230 13.24 -1.13 15.29
C LYS A 230 13.12 -0.74 13.83
N VAL A 231 12.94 -1.70 12.93
CA VAL A 231 12.78 -1.44 11.49
C VAL A 231 11.52 -0.60 11.23
N LEU A 232 10.41 -0.95 11.88
CA LEU A 232 9.16 -0.18 11.81
C LEU A 232 9.36 1.26 12.27
N ALA A 233 9.94 1.48 13.45
CA ALA A 233 10.18 2.81 13.99
C ALA A 233 11.17 3.61 13.15
N LEU A 234 12.20 2.97 12.57
CA LEU A 234 13.13 3.63 11.64
C LEU A 234 12.41 4.07 10.35
N ASN A 235 11.60 3.19 9.75
CA ASN A 235 10.81 3.53 8.58
C ASN A 235 9.83 4.68 8.86
N ALA A 236 9.15 4.63 10.01
CA ALA A 236 8.23 5.67 10.46
C ALA A 236 8.97 7.00 10.71
N ARG A 237 10.14 6.96 11.35
CA ARG A 237 10.99 8.15 11.55
C ARG A 237 11.38 8.80 10.22
N LEU A 238 11.74 8.01 9.20
CA LEU A 238 12.15 8.53 7.90
C LEU A 238 10.97 9.08 7.08
N THR A 239 9.78 8.53 7.25
CA THR A 239 8.60 8.88 6.45
C THR A 239 7.73 9.97 7.09
N TYR A 240 7.71 10.08 8.42
CA TYR A 240 6.94 11.08 9.15
C TYR A 240 7.18 12.54 8.68
N PRO A 241 8.42 12.99 8.41
CA PRO A 241 8.66 14.35 7.91
C PRO A 241 8.17 14.58 6.47
N LEU A 242 7.89 13.51 5.72
CA LEU A 242 7.46 13.59 4.32
C LEU A 242 5.94 13.82 4.18
N VAL A 243 5.19 13.67 5.27
CA VAL A 243 3.75 13.94 5.29
C VAL A 243 3.54 15.46 5.26
N PRO A 244 2.91 16.01 4.20
CA PRO A 244 2.64 17.44 4.10
C PRO A 244 1.63 17.88 5.16
N GLU A 245 1.68 19.15 5.54
CA GLU A 245 0.81 19.75 6.55
C GLU A 245 -0.48 20.33 5.93
N SER A 246 -1.14 19.55 5.08
CA SER A 246 -2.53 19.80 4.68
C SER A 246 -3.49 19.52 5.85
N PRO A 247 -4.75 20.01 5.84
CA PRO A 247 -5.67 19.81 6.96
C PRO A 247 -5.78 18.35 7.43
N TRP A 248 -6.02 17.40 6.52
CA TRP A 248 -6.06 15.97 6.87
C TRP A 248 -4.69 15.42 7.25
N GLY A 249 -3.66 15.74 6.46
CA GLY A 249 -2.29 15.28 6.70
C GLY A 249 -1.76 15.70 8.07
N LYS A 250 -2.03 16.95 8.48
CA LYS A 250 -1.70 17.51 9.79
C LYS A 250 -2.47 16.82 10.91
N ALA A 251 -3.78 16.65 10.76
CA ALA A 251 -4.61 15.98 11.75
C ALA A 251 -4.18 14.52 11.96
N MET A 252 -4.01 13.77 10.87
CA MET A 252 -3.53 12.38 10.89
C MET A 252 -2.15 12.30 11.57
N LYS A 253 -1.22 13.17 11.19
CA LYS A 253 0.16 13.20 11.74
C LYS A 253 0.16 13.49 13.23
N GLY A 254 -0.65 14.45 13.70
CA GLY A 254 -0.76 14.79 15.11
C GLY A 254 -1.43 13.70 15.95
N THR A 255 -2.48 13.06 15.44
CA THR A 255 -3.10 11.89 16.09
C THR A 255 -2.14 10.71 16.18
N LEU A 256 -1.42 10.37 15.10
CA LEU A 256 -0.40 9.32 15.13
C LEU A 256 0.72 9.64 16.14
N GLU A 257 1.09 10.92 16.27
CA GLU A 257 2.07 11.36 17.25
C GLU A 257 1.59 11.15 18.69
N ALA A 258 0.33 11.50 18.98
CA ALA A 258 -0.27 11.28 20.29
C ALA A 258 -0.35 9.78 20.64
N GLU A 259 -0.87 8.96 19.73
CA GLU A 259 -0.95 7.50 19.93
C GLU A 259 0.45 6.87 20.10
N THR A 260 1.44 7.32 19.32
CA THR A 260 2.81 6.82 19.43
C THR A 260 3.44 7.13 20.78
N ARG A 261 3.16 8.30 21.36
CA ARG A 261 3.65 8.68 22.69
C ARG A 261 2.91 7.90 23.80
N ALA A 262 1.61 7.66 23.62
CA ALA A 262 0.80 6.92 24.57
C ALA A 262 1.24 5.44 24.63
N ASN A 263 1.58 4.84 23.48
CA ASN A 263 2.06 3.48 23.39
C ASN A 263 3.38 3.39 22.58
N PRO A 264 4.53 3.70 23.17
CA PRO A 264 5.81 3.73 22.44
C PRO A 264 6.30 2.35 21.99
N LEU A 265 5.83 1.28 22.64
CA LEU A 265 6.24 -0.10 22.38
C LEU A 265 5.23 -0.92 21.57
N ALA A 266 4.25 -0.24 20.96
CA ALA A 266 3.18 -0.89 20.21
C ALA A 266 3.72 -1.83 19.11
N SER A 267 3.04 -2.95 18.96
CA SER A 267 3.21 -3.93 17.90
C SER A 267 2.73 -3.41 16.55
N SER A 268 3.06 -4.12 15.46
CA SER A 268 2.65 -3.74 14.11
C SER A 268 1.13 -3.77 14.00
N ARG A 269 0.50 -4.74 14.67
CA ARG A 269 -0.95 -4.82 14.78
C ARG A 269 -1.55 -3.58 15.44
N GLU A 270 -1.02 -3.16 16.58
CA GLU A 270 -1.48 -1.95 17.27
C GLU A 270 -1.21 -0.69 16.42
N ARG A 271 -0.04 -0.60 15.77
CA ARG A 271 0.25 0.51 14.85
C ARG A 271 -0.72 0.57 13.66
N VAL A 272 -1.19 -0.57 13.14
CA VAL A 272 -2.20 -0.58 12.09
C VAL A 272 -3.52 0.00 12.62
N ASP A 273 -3.95 -0.40 13.82
CA ASP A 273 -5.14 0.15 14.48
C ASP A 273 -5.03 1.67 14.71
N GLU A 274 -3.88 2.13 15.20
CA GLU A 274 -3.58 3.56 15.38
C GLU A 274 -3.67 4.34 14.06
N HIS A 275 -3.26 3.74 12.92
CA HIS A 275 -3.44 4.38 11.60
C HIS A 275 -4.91 4.47 11.21
N TYR A 276 -5.73 3.45 11.46
CA TYR A 276 -7.17 3.57 11.25
C TYR A 276 -7.75 4.70 12.10
N LEU A 277 -7.44 4.73 13.40
CA LEU A 277 -7.92 5.78 14.30
C LEU A 277 -7.48 7.17 13.83
N ALA A 278 -6.23 7.32 13.38
CA ALA A 278 -5.74 8.57 12.83
C ALA A 278 -6.45 8.98 11.54
N TYR A 279 -6.74 8.05 10.63
CA TYR A 279 -7.50 8.33 9.41
C TYR A 279 -8.93 8.76 9.72
N LEU A 280 -9.58 8.09 10.68
CA LEU A 280 -10.93 8.39 11.11
C LEU A 280 -11.02 9.75 11.83
N ALA A 281 -10.09 10.03 12.75
CA ALA A 281 -10.03 11.30 13.48
C ALA A 281 -9.74 12.48 12.53
N ALA A 282 -8.79 12.31 11.60
CA ALA A 282 -8.50 13.31 10.57
C ALA A 282 -9.69 13.54 9.65
N HIS A 283 -10.41 12.47 9.29
CA HIS A 283 -11.63 12.59 8.49
C HIS A 283 -12.72 13.38 9.21
N SER A 284 -13.04 13.01 10.45
CA SER A 284 -14.02 13.73 11.29
C SER A 284 -13.66 15.22 11.44
N ALA A 285 -12.37 15.54 11.62
CA ALA A 285 -11.89 16.92 11.71
C ALA A 285 -12.15 17.72 10.43
N MET A 286 -12.04 17.12 9.25
CA MET A 286 -12.36 17.79 7.98
C MET A 286 -13.85 18.13 7.83
N HIS A 287 -14.74 17.34 8.43
CA HIS A 287 -16.18 17.54 8.36
C HIS A 287 -16.75 18.42 9.48
N GLY A 288 -15.90 18.87 10.42
CA GLY A 288 -16.34 19.69 11.55
C GLY A 288 -17.09 18.90 12.64
N ASP A 289 -17.04 17.57 12.59
CA ASP A 289 -17.73 16.66 13.52
C ASP A 289 -16.86 16.30 14.73
N GLN A 290 -16.12 17.26 15.28
CA GLN A 290 -15.44 17.03 16.56
C GLN A 290 -16.44 17.28 17.70
N PRO A 291 -16.59 16.34 18.65
CA PRO A 291 -17.35 16.59 19.88
C PRO A 291 -16.73 17.70 20.73
#